data_AF-A0AA96XHC8-F1
#
_entry.id   AF-A0AA96XHC8-F1
#
_cell.length_a   1.000
_cell.length_b   1.000
_cell.length_c   1.000
_cell.angle_alpha   90.00
_cell.angle_beta   90.00
_cell.angle_gamma   90.00
#
_symmetry.space_group_name_H-M   'P 1'
#
loop_
_entity.id
_entity.type
_entity.pdbx_description
1 polymer ?
#
loop_
_entity_poly.entity_id
_entity_poly.type
_entity_poly.pdbx_seq_one_letter_code
_entity_poly.pdbx_strand_id
1 'polypeptide(L)'
;MHTFTESVGVPLRPYLLWLRLQRAAGAIAAGHTLSEAAHAAGFSDAAHLTRTFRRMFGTTPSSLQRRGPRVQAQGRNGAPR
;
A
#
# COMPACT_ATOMS: atom_id res chain seq x y z
N MET A 1 -1.27 -23.89 17.27
CA MET A 1 -0.41 -24.29 16.13
C MET A 1 0.77 -23.33 16.06
N HIS A 2 1.93 -23.83 16.47
CA HIS A 2 3.15 -23.08 16.75
C HIS A 2 4.27 -23.72 15.91
N THR A 3 4.32 -23.42 14.60
CA THR A 3 5.36 -23.95 13.73
C THR A 3 5.88 -22.86 12.81
N PHE A 4 7.21 -22.70 12.85
CA PHE A 4 8.07 -21.87 12.01
C PHE A 4 8.54 -20.52 12.57
N THR A 5 9.38 -20.58 13.61
CA THR A 5 10.27 -19.49 14.05
C THR A 5 11.71 -20.01 14.17
N GLU A 6 12.28 -20.49 13.08
CA GLU A 6 13.69 -20.94 13.04
C GLU A 6 14.34 -20.49 11.73
N SER A 7 15.07 -19.37 11.76
CA SER A 7 16.29 -19.08 10.97
C SER A 7 16.53 -17.59 10.72
N VAL A 8 15.54 -16.73 10.90
CA VAL A 8 15.72 -15.27 10.80
C VAL A 8 14.77 -14.68 11.83
N GLY A 9 15.26 -13.93 12.81
CA GLY A 9 14.44 -13.36 13.91
C GLY A 9 13.34 -12.37 13.49
N VAL A 10 12.96 -12.35 12.21
CA VAL A 10 11.85 -11.60 11.63
C VAL A 10 10.94 -12.62 10.93
N PRO A 11 9.66 -12.74 11.31
CA PRO A 11 8.77 -13.67 10.63
C PRO A 11 8.67 -13.29 9.14
N LEU A 12 8.66 -14.29 8.24
CA LEU A 12 8.65 -14.08 6.78
C LEU A 12 7.49 -13.18 6.33
N ARG A 13 6.35 -13.25 7.03
CA ARG A 13 5.16 -12.46 6.73
C ARG A 13 5.37 -10.95 6.86
N PRO A 14 5.86 -10.39 7.98
CA PRO A 14 6.19 -8.97 8.07
C PRO A 14 7.28 -8.52 7.09
N TYR A 15 8.25 -9.38 6.74
CA TYR A 15 9.24 -9.05 5.72
C TYR A 15 8.61 -8.85 4.33
N LEU A 16 7.73 -9.76 3.91
CA LEU A 16 6.98 -9.62 2.65
C LEU A 16 6.04 -8.40 2.69
N LEU A 17 5.44 -8.12 3.84
CA LEU A 17 4.62 -6.93 4.04
C LEU A 17 5.43 -5.64 3.83
N TRP A 18 6.64 -5.60 4.39
CA TRP A 18 7.57 -4.48 4.25
C TRP A 18 7.97 -4.27 2.78
N LEU A 19 8.25 -5.34 2.03
CA LEU A 19 8.56 -5.23 0.61
C LEU A 19 7.37 -4.69 -0.22
N ARG A 20 6.14 -5.13 0.09
CA ARG A 20 4.92 -4.57 -0.53
C ARG A 20 4.76 -3.09 -0.21
N LEU A 21 4.99 -2.72 1.03
CA LEU A 21 4.95 -1.33 1.48
C LEU A 21 5.99 -0.45 0.77
N GLN A 22 7.21 -0.93 0.58
CA GLN A 22 8.25 -0.26 -0.20
C GLN A 22 7.80 -0.01 -1.65
N ARG A 23 7.18 -1.01 -2.30
CA ARG A 23 6.62 -0.85 -3.65
C ARG A 23 5.50 0.20 -3.69
N ALA A 24 4.58 0.16 -2.73
CA ALA A 24 3.51 1.15 -2.63
C ALA A 24 4.08 2.56 -2.42
N ALA A 25 5.07 2.71 -1.54
CA ALA A 25 5.72 4.00 -1.27
C ALA A 25 6.43 4.56 -2.52
N GLY A 26 7.10 3.71 -3.31
CA GLY A 26 7.70 4.10 -4.58
C GLY A 26 6.66 4.61 -5.58
N ALA A 27 5.52 3.93 -5.72
CA ALA A 27 4.43 4.35 -6.58
C ALA A 27 3.81 5.70 -6.13
N ILE A 28 3.61 5.87 -4.82
CA ILE A 28 3.10 7.12 -4.24
C ILE A 28 4.09 8.27 -4.48
N ALA A 29 5.39 8.03 -4.29
CA ALA A 29 6.43 9.02 -4.53
C ALA A 29 6.53 9.43 -6.01
N ALA A 30 6.26 8.49 -6.93
CA ALA A 30 6.16 8.74 -8.36
C ALA A 30 4.89 9.54 -8.75
N GLY A 31 3.96 9.78 -7.83
CA GLY A 31 2.75 10.56 -8.05
C GLY A 31 1.51 9.75 -8.40
N HIS A 32 1.56 8.42 -8.30
CA HIS A 32 0.37 7.58 -8.48
C HIS A 32 -0.63 7.79 -7.34
N THR A 33 -1.90 7.50 -7.62
CA THR A 33 -2.95 7.52 -6.60
C THR A 33 -2.75 6.39 -5.59
N LEU A 34 -3.27 6.55 -4.36
CA LEU A 34 -3.21 5.51 -3.32
C LEU A 34 -3.85 4.19 -3.78
N SER A 35 -4.88 4.26 -4.63
CA SER A 35 -5.54 3.07 -5.19
C SER A 35 -4.65 2.32 -6.18
N GLU A 36 -3.99 3.04 -7.08
CA GLU A 36 -3.03 2.45 -8.03
C GLU A 36 -1.81 1.88 -7.30
N ALA A 37 -1.27 2.63 -6.32
CA ALA A 37 -0.16 2.18 -5.50
C ALA A 37 -0.50 0.92 -4.67
N ALA A 38 -1.73 0.84 -4.15
CA ALA A 38 -2.23 -0.35 -3.48
C ALA A 38 -2.28 -1.54 -4.43
N HIS A 39 -2.84 -1.36 -5.63
CA HIS A 39 -2.93 -2.43 -6.63
C HIS A 39 -1.54 -2.89 -7.10
N ALA A 40 -0.63 -1.96 -7.40
CA ALA A 40 0.74 -2.24 -7.80
C ALA A 40 1.55 -2.97 -6.71
N ALA A 41 1.25 -2.70 -5.44
CA ALA A 41 1.87 -3.38 -4.29
C ALA A 41 1.17 -4.70 -3.88
N GLY A 42 0.07 -5.06 -4.53
CA GLY A 42 -0.69 -6.29 -4.23
C GLY A 42 -1.59 -6.19 -3.00
N PHE A 43 -2.05 -4.98 -2.65
CA PHE A 43 -3.12 -4.76 -1.68
C PHE A 43 -4.48 -4.75 -2.38
N SER A 44 -5.51 -5.16 -1.64
CA SER A 44 -6.90 -5.15 -2.10
C SER A 44 -7.39 -3.74 -2.46
N ASP A 45 -6.99 -2.75 -1.65
CA ASP A 45 -7.48 -1.37 -1.75
C ASP A 45 -6.59 -0.40 -0.96
N ALA A 46 -6.73 0.89 -1.27
CA ALA A 46 -6.01 1.99 -0.61
C ALA A 46 -6.22 2.02 0.91
N ALA A 47 -7.38 1.59 1.39
CA ALA A 47 -7.70 1.54 2.81
C ALA A 47 -6.89 0.44 3.53
N HIS A 48 -6.78 -0.75 2.93
CA HIS A 48 -5.91 -1.82 3.44
C HIS A 48 -4.43 -1.42 3.43
N LEU A 49 -3.96 -0.78 2.36
CA LEU A 49 -2.61 -0.21 2.31
C LEU A 49 -2.39 0.77 3.46
N THR A 50 -3.30 1.73 3.67
CA THR A 50 -3.17 2.77 4.69
C THR A 50 -3.13 2.21 6.11
N ARG A 51 -4.02 1.26 6.43
CA ARG A 51 -4.03 0.57 7.73
C ARG A 51 -2.71 -0.17 7.98
N THR A 52 -2.23 -0.87 6.96
CA THR A 52 -0.98 -1.63 7.05
C THR A 52 0.24 -0.72 7.17
N PHE A 53 0.26 0.38 6.43
CA PHE A 53 1.31 1.39 6.49
C PHE A 53 1.37 2.04 7.87
N ARG A 54 0.22 2.46 8.43
CA ARG A 54 0.16 3.01 9.79
C ARG A 54 0.63 2.02 10.84
N ARG A 55 0.27 0.74 10.69
CA ARG A 55 0.69 -0.32 11.62
C ARG A 55 2.20 -0.58 11.59
N MET A 56 2.84 -0.45 10.43
CA MET A 56 4.27 -0.74 10.25
C MET A 56 5.17 0.48 10.46
N PHE A 57 4.75 1.66 10.00
CA PHE A 57 5.57 2.90 9.99
C PHE A 57 5.07 3.97 10.96
N GLY A 58 3.92 3.78 11.62
CA GLY A 58 3.33 4.77 12.52
C GLY A 58 2.75 6.01 11.82
N THR A 59 2.98 6.18 10.51
CA THR A 59 2.54 7.34 9.71
C THR A 59 1.61 6.93 8.56
N THR A 60 1.06 7.90 7.84
CA THR A 60 0.18 7.64 6.68
C THR A 60 0.93 7.79 5.36
N PRO A 61 0.65 6.93 4.36
CA PRO A 61 1.23 7.06 3.02
C PRO A 61 0.84 8.39 2.34
N SER A 62 -0.26 9.02 2.77
CA SER A 62 -0.68 10.36 2.36
C SER A 62 0.39 11.44 2.59
N SER A 63 1.29 11.25 3.55
CA SER A 63 2.40 12.17 3.82
C SER A 63 3.52 12.06 2.76
N LEU A 64 3.67 10.89 2.13
CA LEU A 64 4.59 10.66 1.01
C LEU A 64 4.02 11.13 -0.32
N GLN A 65 2.70 11.30 -0.39
CA GLN A 65 2.05 11.82 -1.57
C GLN A 65 2.42 13.30 -1.70
N ARG A 66 3.49 13.59 -2.46
CA ARG A 66 3.72 14.94 -2.99
C ARG A 66 2.40 15.38 -3.59
N ARG A 67 1.92 16.56 -3.21
CA ARG A 67 0.68 17.16 -3.73
C ARG A 67 0.81 17.36 -5.24
N GLY A 68 0.68 16.29 -6.02
CA GLY A 68 0.35 16.33 -7.43
C GLY A 68 -1.09 16.82 -7.57
N PRO A 69 -1.44 17.40 -8.74
CA PRO A 69 -2.77 17.97 -8.96
C PRO A 69 -3.83 16.96 -8.52
N ARG A 70 -4.79 17.42 -7.70
CA ARG A 70 -5.91 16.63 -7.18
C ARG A 70 -6.76 16.12 -8.35
N VAL A 71 -6.32 15.06 -9.02
CA VAL A 71 -7.19 14.20 -9.80
C VAL A 71 -8.00 13.42 -8.78
N GLN A 72 -9.13 14.01 -8.44
CA GLN A 72 -10.25 13.29 -7.87
C GLN A 72 -10.56 12.17 -8.86
N ALA A 73 -10.25 10.93 -8.50
CA ALA A 73 -10.82 9.76 -9.15
C ALA A 73 -12.31 9.64 -8.75
N GLN A 74 -13.08 10.65 -9.15
CA GLN A 74 -14.53 10.63 -9.25
C GLN A 74 -14.82 10.33 -10.72
N GLY A 75 -14.92 9.05 -11.07
CA GLY A 75 -15.15 8.68 -12.46
C GLY A 75 -14.89 7.22 -12.78
N ARG A 76 -15.77 6.34 -12.33
CA ARG A 76 -16.07 5.12 -13.08
C ARG A 76 -17.58 5.00 -13.22
N ASN A 77 -18.16 5.95 -13.95
CA ASN A 77 -19.42 5.73 -14.64
C ASN A 77 -19.14 4.79 -15.83
N GLY A 78 -20.01 3.80 -16.05
CA GLY A 78 -19.97 2.95 -17.23
C GLY A 78 -20.32 1.49 -16.94
N ALA A 79 -21.62 1.19 -16.81
CA ALA A 79 -22.15 -0.09 -17.27
C ALA A 79 -23.15 0.24 -18.40
N PRO A 80 -22.94 -0.25 -19.64
CA PRO A 80 -23.90 -0.10 -20.72
C PRO A 80 -24.96 -1.20 -20.63
N ARG A 81 -26.25 -0.86 -20.70
CA ARG A 81 -27.29 -1.46 -21.58
C ARG A 81 -28.51 -0.54 -21.60
#